data_AF-A0A3D3YVW9-F1
#
_entry.id   AF-A0A3D3YVW9-F1
#
_cell.length_a   1.000
_cell.length_b   1.000
_cell.length_c   1.000
_cell.angle_alpha   90.00
_cell.angle_beta   90.00
_cell.angle_gamma   90.00
#
_symmetry.space_group_name_H-M   'P 1'
#
loop_
_entity.id
_entity.type
_entity.pdbx_description
1 polymer ?
#
loop_
_entity_poly.entity_id
_entity_poly.type
_entity_poly.pdbx_seq_one_letter_code
_entity_poly.pdbx_strand_id
1 'polypeptide(L)'
;VLHKLLLNFGWWVNRKDSEGNNVFEGGFLGLDNIGPIDRSAQLPIEGHLEQSDGTAWMAMYCLNLFEMAIDLAKHDPTYEDLSIKFFEHFAAIATAMYQQGLWDEQDGFYYDVLHLGDGEHIPLRVRSMVGLIPLYAATTLGRATLERLPQFTEHFSWVLENKKQFAEVVGHAKFLGQHEGRLLSIVDPDRLPRILQMMLDENEFLSPHGLRALSKSHGAQPFSLQLGGLTSQVDYEPGESTSGLFGGNSNWRGPVWFPVNYLAIEALRVFSRYLGDEVTVELPTGSGQRVTLGGAAEELSRRLVAIFLDDEDGRRPVFGGSEKFQRDPALHDLLPFHEYFHGDTGMGLGASHQTGWTGLVADLIVRHGRTYPPDPSTEEKGTPNR
;
A
#
# COMPACT_ATOMS: atom_id res chain seq x y z
N VAL A 1 7.09 -10.35 -21.47
CA VAL A 1 7.17 -9.28 -20.44
C VAL A 1 7.91 -9.77 -19.21
N LEU A 2 7.50 -10.90 -18.62
CA LEU A 2 8.14 -11.50 -17.44
C LEU A 2 9.67 -11.44 -17.44
N HIS A 3 10.35 -11.95 -18.48
CA HIS A 3 11.83 -11.96 -18.53
C HIS A 3 12.48 -10.58 -18.38
N LYS A 4 11.86 -9.49 -18.88
CA LYS A 4 12.37 -8.13 -18.69
C LYS A 4 12.23 -7.69 -17.23
N LEU A 5 11.12 -8.05 -16.59
CA LEU A 5 10.88 -7.79 -15.18
C LEU A 5 11.82 -8.62 -14.29
N LEU A 6 12.16 -9.87 -14.67
CA LEU A 6 13.17 -10.67 -13.95
C LEU A 6 14.52 -9.95 -13.87
N LEU A 7 14.96 -9.32 -14.97
CA LEU A 7 16.21 -8.55 -15.00
C LEU A 7 16.13 -7.31 -14.12
N ASN A 8 15.00 -6.61 -14.14
CA ASN A 8 14.78 -5.43 -13.30
C ASN A 8 14.68 -5.79 -11.81
N PHE A 9 13.97 -6.86 -11.46
CA PHE A 9 13.92 -7.40 -10.10
C PHE A 9 15.31 -7.80 -9.61
N GLY A 10 16.08 -8.51 -10.43
CA GLY A 10 17.47 -8.85 -10.11
C GLY A 10 18.36 -7.63 -9.91
N TRP A 11 18.13 -6.53 -10.64
CA TRP A 11 18.84 -5.28 -10.39
C TRP A 11 18.53 -4.70 -9.01
N TRP A 12 17.25 -4.68 -8.60
CA TRP A 12 16.85 -4.19 -7.28
C TRP A 12 17.48 -5.02 -6.14
N VAL A 13 17.35 -6.35 -6.20
CA VAL A 13 17.98 -7.25 -5.21
C VAL A 13 19.49 -7.06 -5.12
N ASN A 14 20.19 -6.83 -6.23
CA ASN A 14 21.65 -6.71 -6.19
C ASN A 14 22.17 -5.30 -5.86
N ARG A 15 21.35 -4.25 -5.98
CA ARG A 15 21.79 -2.84 -5.82
C ARG A 15 21.21 -2.15 -4.60
N LYS A 16 20.09 -2.65 -4.08
CA LYS A 16 19.28 -1.98 -3.07
C LYS A 16 18.98 -2.85 -1.85
N ASP A 17 19.53 -4.05 -1.82
CA ASP A 17 19.70 -4.87 -0.61
C ASP A 17 21.21 -4.98 -0.37
N SER A 18 21.75 -3.98 0.33
CA SER A 18 23.20 -3.76 0.42
C SER A 18 23.90 -4.85 1.26
N GLU A 19 23.17 -5.45 2.18
CA GLU A 19 23.64 -6.50 3.10
C GLU A 19 23.22 -7.93 2.68
N GLY A 20 22.39 -8.06 1.64
CA GLY A 20 21.84 -9.36 1.22
C GLY A 20 20.86 -9.95 2.24
N ASN A 21 20.25 -9.10 3.08
CA ASN A 21 19.36 -9.47 4.17
C ASN A 21 17.88 -9.43 3.76
N ASN A 22 17.58 -9.06 2.51
CA ASN A 22 16.24 -8.87 1.93
C ASN A 22 15.45 -7.68 2.54
N VAL A 23 16.17 -6.72 3.13
CA VAL A 23 15.63 -5.39 3.46
C VAL A 23 16.19 -4.39 2.47
N PHE A 24 15.29 -3.58 1.91
CA PHE A 24 15.64 -2.72 0.80
C PHE A 24 15.84 -1.29 1.28
N GLU A 25 16.99 -0.73 0.90
CA GLU A 25 17.50 0.53 1.38
C GLU A 25 17.84 1.48 0.22
N GLY A 26 17.59 2.75 0.47
CA GLY A 26 18.14 3.86 -0.26
C GLY A 26 17.52 4.08 -1.65
N GLY A 27 17.48 5.34 -2.04
CA GLY A 27 17.06 5.77 -3.37
C GLY A 27 15.68 6.40 -3.40
N PHE A 28 15.38 6.94 -4.57
CA PHE A 28 14.17 7.71 -4.79
C PHE A 28 12.97 6.78 -5.01
N LEU A 29 12.13 6.63 -3.98
CA LEU A 29 10.89 5.84 -4.04
C LEU A 29 9.66 6.66 -4.45
N GLY A 30 9.86 7.93 -4.85
CA GLY A 30 8.76 8.82 -5.28
C GLY A 30 7.99 9.50 -4.14
N LEU A 31 8.47 9.39 -2.90
CA LEU A 31 7.86 9.98 -1.69
C LEU A 31 8.79 11.04 -1.06
N ASP A 32 9.11 12.08 -1.82
CA ASP A 32 10.24 13.02 -1.58
C ASP A 32 10.40 13.50 -0.13
N ASN A 33 9.36 14.12 0.42
CA ASN A 33 9.41 14.78 1.73
C ASN A 33 8.67 14.02 2.85
N ILE A 34 8.33 12.73 2.64
CA ILE A 34 7.48 11.97 3.56
C ILE A 34 8.16 11.67 4.91
N GLY A 35 9.50 11.61 4.91
CA GLY A 35 10.31 11.30 6.08
C GLY A 35 10.99 12.51 6.71
N PRO A 36 11.62 12.32 7.90
CA PRO A 36 12.38 13.37 8.58
C PRO A 36 13.75 13.62 7.94
N ILE A 37 14.27 12.70 7.14
CA ILE A 37 15.61 12.79 6.56
C ILE A 37 15.59 12.40 5.08
N ASP A 38 16.59 12.86 4.35
CA ASP A 38 16.81 12.43 2.96
C ASP A 38 17.28 10.97 2.94
N ARG A 39 16.36 10.10 2.48
CA ARG A 39 16.56 8.65 2.31
C ARG A 39 17.63 8.30 1.26
N SER A 40 18.04 9.26 0.44
CA SER A 40 19.10 9.10 -0.56
C SER A 40 20.44 9.72 -0.14
N ALA A 41 20.46 10.50 0.93
CA ALA A 41 21.69 11.11 1.44
C ALA A 41 22.39 10.21 2.46
N GLN A 42 23.70 10.42 2.61
CA GLN A 42 24.46 9.79 3.68
C GLN A 42 24.05 10.40 5.03
N LEU A 43 23.87 9.55 6.04
CA LEU A 43 23.56 9.99 7.39
C LEU A 43 24.74 10.81 7.97
N PRO A 44 24.45 11.81 8.84
CA PRO A 44 25.48 12.59 9.51
C PRO A 44 26.26 11.79 10.57
N ILE A 45 25.87 10.55 10.82
CA ILE A 45 26.48 9.61 11.76
C ILE A 45 26.62 8.22 11.11
N GLU A 46 27.38 7.34 11.75
CA GLU A 46 27.46 5.94 11.35
C GLU A 46 26.12 5.22 11.61
N GLY A 47 25.60 4.59 10.56
CA GLY A 47 24.33 3.91 10.58
C GLY A 47 23.74 3.76 9.19
N HIS A 48 22.56 3.15 9.10
CA HIS A 48 21.78 3.04 7.88
C HIS A 48 20.28 3.14 8.19
N LEU A 49 19.48 3.45 7.16
CA LEU A 49 18.03 3.55 7.25
C LEU A 49 17.40 2.37 6.51
N GLU A 50 16.70 1.53 7.25
CA GLU A 50 15.87 0.48 6.69
C GLU A 50 14.47 1.02 6.41
N GLN A 51 13.98 0.79 5.19
CA GLN A 51 12.76 1.40 4.68
C GLN A 51 11.61 0.39 4.61
N SER A 52 10.53 0.69 5.33
CA SER A 52 9.33 -0.16 5.36
C SER A 52 8.65 -0.21 3.99
N ASP A 53 8.50 0.95 3.34
CA ASP A 53 7.88 1.06 2.03
C ASP A 53 8.74 0.42 0.93
N GLY A 54 10.05 0.67 0.91
CA GLY A 54 10.97 0.08 -0.06
C GLY A 54 10.92 -1.45 -0.04
N THR A 55 10.91 -2.02 1.16
CA THR A 55 10.85 -3.47 1.36
C THR A 55 9.47 -4.04 0.99
N ALA A 56 8.39 -3.35 1.35
CA ALA A 56 7.03 -3.72 0.95
C ALA A 56 6.79 -3.63 -0.57
N TRP A 57 7.38 -2.65 -1.27
CA TRP A 57 7.31 -2.59 -2.73
C TRP A 57 7.97 -3.78 -3.40
N MET A 58 9.12 -4.22 -2.85
CA MET A 58 9.79 -5.42 -3.35
C MET A 58 9.01 -6.69 -3.03
N ALA A 59 8.34 -6.77 -1.87
CA ALA A 59 7.41 -7.85 -1.57
C ALA A 59 6.25 -7.90 -2.58
N MET A 60 5.61 -6.76 -2.85
CA MET A 60 4.54 -6.65 -3.86
C MET A 60 5.05 -7.01 -5.26
N TYR A 61 6.24 -6.55 -5.65
CA TYR A 61 6.82 -6.91 -6.96
C TYR A 61 7.09 -8.42 -7.04
N CYS A 62 7.53 -9.03 -5.95
CA CYS A 62 7.70 -10.47 -5.84
C CYS A 62 6.38 -11.21 -6.06
N LEU A 63 5.29 -10.76 -5.43
CA LEU A 63 3.95 -11.32 -5.61
C LEU A 63 3.44 -11.14 -7.06
N ASN A 64 3.65 -9.98 -7.68
CA ASN A 64 3.26 -9.75 -9.07
C ASN A 64 3.99 -10.70 -10.03
N LEU A 65 5.30 -10.94 -9.81
CA LEU A 65 6.09 -11.87 -10.61
C LEU A 65 5.67 -13.33 -10.38
N PHE A 66 5.30 -13.65 -9.14
CA PHE A 66 4.74 -14.93 -8.75
C PHE A 66 3.40 -15.19 -9.46
N GLU A 67 2.46 -14.24 -9.45
CA GLU A 67 1.18 -14.34 -10.16
C GLU A 67 1.38 -14.51 -11.67
N MET A 68 2.28 -13.72 -12.28
CA MET A 68 2.62 -13.88 -13.70
C MET A 68 3.21 -15.26 -13.99
N ALA A 69 4.06 -15.80 -13.11
CA ALA A 69 4.63 -17.14 -13.29
C ALA A 69 3.56 -18.23 -13.18
N ILE A 70 2.65 -18.12 -12.22
CA ILE A 70 1.49 -19.00 -12.07
C ILE A 70 0.60 -18.98 -13.31
N ASP A 71 0.30 -17.79 -13.83
CA ASP A 71 -0.54 -17.66 -15.01
C ASP A 71 0.11 -18.26 -16.26
N LEU A 72 1.42 -18.10 -16.41
CA LEU A 72 2.17 -18.72 -17.50
C LEU A 72 2.28 -20.25 -17.33
N ALA A 73 2.40 -20.73 -16.09
CA ALA A 73 2.47 -22.15 -15.78
C ALA A 73 1.20 -22.93 -16.18
N LYS A 74 0.05 -22.23 -16.28
CA LYS A 74 -1.20 -22.81 -16.86
C LYS A 74 -1.04 -23.24 -18.32
N HIS A 75 -0.07 -22.68 -19.03
CA HIS A 75 0.19 -22.94 -20.45
C HIS A 75 1.50 -23.69 -20.69
N ASP A 76 2.52 -23.43 -19.86
CA ASP A 76 3.85 -24.04 -19.95
C ASP A 76 4.38 -24.35 -18.54
N PRO A 77 4.41 -25.63 -18.12
CA PRO A 77 4.83 -26.02 -16.77
C PRO A 77 6.24 -25.57 -16.37
N THR A 78 7.10 -25.17 -17.32
CA THR A 78 8.46 -24.67 -17.00
C THR A 78 8.45 -23.38 -16.17
N TYR A 79 7.35 -22.64 -16.15
CA TYR A 79 7.20 -21.45 -15.30
C TYR A 79 6.85 -21.78 -13.84
N GLU A 80 6.53 -23.04 -13.51
CA GLU A 80 6.23 -23.46 -12.13
C GLU A 80 7.44 -23.27 -11.20
N ASP A 81 8.66 -23.54 -11.67
CA ASP A 81 9.91 -23.27 -10.94
C ASP A 81 10.08 -21.78 -10.57
N LEU A 82 9.61 -20.88 -11.45
CA LEU A 82 9.63 -19.45 -11.16
C LEU A 82 8.63 -19.07 -10.09
N SER A 83 7.47 -19.73 -10.03
CA SER A 83 6.50 -19.52 -8.95
C SER A 83 7.09 -19.94 -7.59
N ILE A 84 7.79 -21.07 -7.53
CA ILE A 84 8.50 -21.52 -6.33
C ILE A 84 9.54 -20.49 -5.89
N LYS A 85 10.39 -20.06 -6.83
CA LYS A 85 11.44 -19.06 -6.57
C LYS A 85 10.86 -17.76 -5.99
N PHE A 86 9.80 -17.22 -6.57
CA PHE A 86 9.20 -15.97 -6.08
C PHE A 86 8.40 -16.13 -4.79
N PHE A 87 7.80 -17.29 -4.54
CA PHE A 87 7.23 -17.57 -3.22
C PHE A 87 8.31 -17.60 -2.12
N GLU A 88 9.42 -18.31 -2.34
CA GLU A 88 10.50 -18.35 -1.35
C GLU A 88 11.12 -16.97 -1.11
N HIS A 89 11.28 -16.18 -2.17
CA HIS A 89 11.81 -14.84 -2.07
C HIS A 89 10.85 -13.89 -1.34
N PHE A 90 9.53 -14.02 -1.59
CA PHE A 90 8.52 -13.29 -0.82
C PHE A 90 8.57 -13.66 0.67
N ALA A 91 8.66 -14.95 1.00
CA ALA A 91 8.78 -15.40 2.38
C ALA A 91 10.08 -14.89 3.05
N ALA A 92 11.17 -14.80 2.30
CA ALA A 92 12.43 -14.21 2.77
C ALA A 92 12.27 -12.72 3.09
N ILE A 93 11.65 -11.93 2.20
CA ILE A 93 11.37 -10.50 2.45
C ILE A 93 10.46 -10.33 3.67
N ALA A 94 9.37 -11.12 3.76
CA ALA A 94 8.46 -11.06 4.91
C ALA A 94 9.18 -11.37 6.24
N THR A 95 10.10 -12.34 6.20
CA THR A 95 10.92 -12.71 7.37
C THR A 95 11.86 -11.57 7.75
N ALA A 96 12.50 -10.93 6.77
CA ALA A 96 13.40 -9.81 6.99
C ALA A 96 12.66 -8.62 7.61
N MET A 97 11.50 -8.25 7.06
CA MET A 97 10.65 -7.18 7.64
C MET A 97 10.26 -7.46 9.10
N TYR A 98 9.97 -8.71 9.44
CA TYR A 98 9.66 -9.12 10.81
C TYR A 98 10.88 -9.04 11.73
N GLN A 99 12.03 -9.59 11.29
CA GLN A 99 13.25 -9.66 12.09
C GLN A 99 13.88 -8.29 12.35
N GLN A 100 13.74 -7.37 11.41
CA GLN A 100 14.26 -6.01 11.56
C GLN A 100 13.38 -5.10 12.40
N GLY A 101 12.21 -5.57 12.85
CA GLY A 101 11.36 -4.79 13.73
C GLY A 101 10.70 -3.60 13.05
N LEU A 102 10.47 -3.67 11.73
CA LEU A 102 9.72 -2.64 11.00
C LEU A 102 8.27 -2.53 11.49
N TRP A 103 7.73 -3.58 12.11
CA TRP A 103 6.46 -3.56 12.82
C TRP A 103 6.66 -3.16 14.29
N ASP A 104 6.05 -2.05 14.70
CA ASP A 104 6.01 -1.63 16.10
C ASP A 104 4.76 -2.22 16.79
N GLU A 105 4.98 -3.13 17.75
CA GLU A 105 3.89 -3.80 18.48
C GLU A 105 3.09 -2.86 19.40
N GLN A 106 3.70 -1.76 19.86
CA GLN A 106 3.05 -0.79 20.73
C GLN A 106 2.00 0.00 19.92
N ASP A 107 2.41 0.52 18.77
CA ASP A 107 1.55 1.33 17.92
C ASP A 107 0.67 0.49 16.99
N GLY A 108 1.05 -0.76 16.70
CA GLY A 108 0.36 -1.61 15.73
C GLY A 108 0.49 -1.06 14.32
N PHE A 109 1.68 -0.57 13.96
CA PHE A 109 1.96 0.12 12.71
C PHE A 109 3.37 -0.16 12.21
N TYR A 110 3.59 -0.01 10.90
CA TYR A 110 4.92 -0.15 10.30
C TYR A 110 5.65 1.18 10.22
N TYR A 111 6.96 1.17 10.49
CA TYR A 111 7.83 2.34 10.44
C TYR A 111 9.15 2.01 9.74
N ASP A 112 9.80 3.04 9.19
CA ASP A 112 11.23 2.96 8.88
C ASP A 112 12.02 2.84 10.19
N VAL A 113 13.14 2.13 10.15
CA VAL A 113 14.01 1.94 11.32
C VAL A 113 15.41 2.44 11.00
N LEU A 114 15.93 3.27 11.90
CA LEU A 114 17.29 3.77 11.83
C LEU A 114 18.20 2.88 12.68
N HIS A 115 19.17 2.24 12.04
CA HIS A 115 20.17 1.42 12.72
C HIS A 115 21.44 2.24 12.91
N LEU A 116 21.86 2.43 14.15
CA LEU A 116 23.04 3.20 14.50
C LEU A 116 24.26 2.30 14.65
N GLY A 117 25.46 2.87 14.44
CA GLY A 117 26.73 2.13 14.53
C GLY A 117 27.04 1.55 15.93
N ASP A 118 26.36 2.02 16.97
CA ASP A 118 26.44 1.47 18.33
C ASP A 118 25.45 0.32 18.61
N GLY A 119 24.64 -0.05 17.60
CA GLY A 119 23.62 -1.10 17.67
C GLY A 119 22.27 -0.61 18.18
N GLU A 120 22.06 0.68 18.42
CA GLU A 120 20.74 1.23 18.73
C GLU A 120 19.84 1.21 17.47
N HIS A 121 18.58 0.78 17.64
CA HIS A 121 17.56 0.78 16.60
C HIS A 121 16.48 1.78 16.96
N ILE A 122 16.26 2.79 16.12
CA ILE A 122 15.32 3.87 16.38
C ILE A 122 14.19 3.81 15.34
N PRO A 123 12.97 3.39 15.72
CA PRO A 123 11.83 3.47 14.82
C PRO A 123 11.46 4.94 14.57
N LEU A 124 11.41 5.33 13.29
CA LEU A 124 10.97 6.64 12.88
C LEU A 124 9.44 6.69 12.92
N ARG A 125 8.89 7.03 14.09
CA ARG A 125 7.45 7.07 14.40
C ARG A 125 6.70 8.20 13.69
N VAL A 126 6.86 8.27 12.39
CA VAL A 126 6.14 9.12 11.45
C VAL A 126 5.04 8.27 10.84
N ARG A 127 3.81 8.45 11.33
CA ARG A 127 2.61 7.76 10.82
C ARG A 127 2.26 8.31 9.46
N SER A 128 2.86 7.71 8.43
CA SER A 128 2.70 8.09 7.03
C SER A 128 2.25 6.91 6.18
N MET A 129 2.03 7.18 4.89
CA MET A 129 1.72 6.17 3.89
C MET A 129 2.77 5.05 3.85
N VAL A 130 4.00 5.31 4.28
CA VAL A 130 5.08 4.32 4.43
C VAL A 130 4.66 3.13 5.27
N GLY A 131 3.91 3.36 6.34
CA GLY A 131 3.44 2.29 7.22
C GLY A 131 2.16 1.61 6.73
N LEU A 132 1.50 2.18 5.71
CA LEU A 132 0.34 1.57 5.04
C LEU A 132 0.73 0.74 3.82
N ILE A 133 1.82 1.07 3.13
CA ILE A 133 2.30 0.35 1.93
C ILE A 133 2.48 -1.17 2.13
N PRO A 134 2.92 -1.69 3.29
CA PRO A 134 2.95 -3.14 3.55
C PRO A 134 1.61 -3.84 3.32
N LEU A 135 0.47 -3.14 3.48
CA LEU A 135 -0.86 -3.67 3.21
C LEU A 135 -1.03 -4.07 1.73
N TYR A 136 -0.33 -3.41 0.81
CA TYR A 136 -0.52 -3.59 -0.63
C TYR A 136 0.12 -4.86 -1.16
N ALA A 137 1.10 -5.41 -0.43
CA ALA A 137 1.74 -6.68 -0.75
C ALA A 137 0.85 -7.84 -0.27
N ALA A 138 -0.25 -8.07 -0.98
CA ALA A 138 -1.20 -9.14 -0.71
C ALA A 138 -1.77 -9.75 -2.01
N THR A 139 -1.90 -11.07 -2.07
CA THR A 139 -2.59 -11.80 -3.15
C THR A 139 -3.30 -13.05 -2.62
N THR A 140 -4.32 -13.51 -3.34
CA THR A 140 -5.05 -14.75 -3.08
C THR A 140 -4.70 -15.84 -4.10
N LEU A 141 -4.50 -17.05 -3.60
CA LEU A 141 -4.25 -18.25 -4.40
C LEU A 141 -5.48 -19.14 -4.42
N GLY A 142 -6.28 -19.04 -5.47
CA GLY A 142 -7.48 -19.86 -5.66
C GLY A 142 -7.19 -21.37 -5.63
N ARG A 143 -8.16 -22.17 -5.16
CA ARG A 143 -8.03 -23.63 -5.05
C ARG A 143 -7.73 -24.28 -6.41
N ALA A 144 -8.46 -23.89 -7.45
CA ALA A 144 -8.26 -24.40 -8.81
C ALA A 144 -6.85 -24.09 -9.36
N THR A 145 -6.25 -22.98 -8.94
CA THR A 145 -4.87 -22.62 -9.30
C THR A 145 -3.89 -23.56 -8.61
N LEU A 146 -4.04 -23.80 -7.31
CA LEU A 146 -3.18 -24.71 -6.55
C LEU A 146 -3.26 -26.16 -7.07
N GLU A 147 -4.46 -26.65 -7.39
CA GLU A 147 -4.66 -28.00 -7.94
C GLU A 147 -3.95 -28.21 -9.29
N ARG A 148 -3.72 -27.14 -10.05
CA ARG A 148 -3.02 -27.18 -11.34
C ARG A 148 -1.50 -26.99 -11.23
N LEU A 149 -1.00 -26.67 -10.03
CA LEU A 149 0.41 -26.43 -9.73
C LEU A 149 0.88 -27.39 -8.63
N PRO A 150 1.01 -28.70 -8.94
CA PRO A 150 1.31 -29.71 -7.95
C PRO A 150 2.72 -29.58 -7.36
N GLN A 151 3.72 -29.18 -8.15
CA GLN A 151 5.09 -29.02 -7.65
C GLN A 151 5.18 -27.81 -6.72
N PHE A 152 4.53 -26.70 -7.10
CA PHE A 152 4.42 -25.54 -6.24
C PHE A 152 3.71 -25.88 -4.93
N THR A 153 2.59 -26.60 -5.00
CA THR A 153 1.78 -26.95 -3.82
C THR A 153 2.55 -27.87 -2.86
N GLU A 154 3.29 -28.85 -3.39
CA GLU A 154 4.17 -29.72 -2.61
C GLU A 154 5.28 -28.90 -1.95
N HIS A 155 5.98 -28.05 -2.72
CA HIS A 155 7.07 -27.21 -2.21
C HIS A 155 6.61 -26.20 -1.17
N PHE A 156 5.47 -25.55 -1.38
CA PHE A 156 4.83 -24.65 -0.44
C PHE A 156 4.59 -25.35 0.92
N SER A 157 4.03 -26.55 0.88
CA SER A 157 3.78 -27.35 2.08
C SER A 157 5.09 -27.73 2.77
N TRP A 158 6.08 -28.17 2.01
CA TRP A 158 7.41 -28.51 2.53
C TRP A 158 8.09 -27.31 3.20
N VAL A 159 8.06 -26.11 2.60
CA VAL A 159 8.61 -24.89 3.18
C VAL A 159 7.98 -24.59 4.53
N LEU A 160 6.65 -24.68 4.61
CA LEU A 160 5.90 -24.37 5.81
C LEU A 160 6.04 -25.38 6.95
N GLU A 161 6.49 -26.60 6.65
CA GLU A 161 6.81 -27.65 7.62
C GLU A 161 8.28 -27.60 8.07
N ASN A 162 9.20 -27.25 7.16
CA ASN A 162 10.64 -27.41 7.35
C ASN A 162 11.39 -26.09 7.59
N LYS A 163 10.88 -24.95 7.13
CA LYS A 163 11.47 -23.61 7.32
C LYS A 163 10.65 -22.81 8.33
N LYS A 164 10.93 -23.02 9.63
CA LYS A 164 10.19 -22.38 10.75
C LYS A 164 10.07 -20.85 10.61
N GLN A 165 11.17 -20.18 10.29
CA GLN A 165 11.21 -18.72 10.12
C GLN A 165 10.24 -18.22 9.03
N PHE A 166 10.04 -18.99 7.95
CA PHE A 166 9.06 -18.63 6.91
C PHE A 166 7.64 -18.94 7.38
N ALA A 167 7.45 -20.09 8.03
CA ALA A 167 6.15 -20.48 8.57
C ALA A 167 5.61 -19.51 9.64
N GLU A 168 6.47 -18.76 10.32
CA GLU A 168 6.08 -17.72 11.29
C GLU A 168 5.46 -16.49 10.61
N VAL A 169 5.94 -16.10 9.43
CA VAL A 169 5.48 -14.87 8.74
C VAL A 169 4.47 -15.12 7.62
N VAL A 170 4.51 -16.28 6.96
CA VAL A 170 3.54 -16.68 5.92
C VAL A 170 2.65 -17.83 6.40
N GLY A 171 2.61 -18.09 7.70
CA GLY A 171 1.85 -19.18 8.30
C GLY A 171 0.34 -19.08 8.08
N HIS A 172 -0.21 -17.86 8.02
CA HIS A 172 -1.62 -17.62 7.72
C HIS A 172 -2.03 -18.19 6.35
N ALA A 173 -1.09 -18.26 5.39
CA ALA A 173 -1.32 -18.86 4.07
C ALA A 173 -1.64 -20.37 4.13
N LYS A 174 -1.42 -21.03 5.27
CA LYS A 174 -1.83 -22.42 5.51
C LYS A 174 -3.34 -22.59 5.41
N PHE A 175 -4.10 -21.61 5.89
CA PHE A 175 -5.53 -21.69 5.99
C PHE A 175 -6.19 -21.32 4.67
N LEU A 176 -7.16 -22.14 4.28
CA LEU A 176 -8.06 -21.75 3.22
C LEU A 176 -8.96 -20.64 3.75
N GLY A 177 -9.03 -19.53 3.01
CA GLY A 177 -9.93 -18.42 3.28
C GLY A 177 -11.37 -18.90 3.30
N GLN A 178 -12.23 -18.13 3.97
CA GLN A 178 -13.64 -18.47 4.08
C GLN A 178 -14.31 -18.46 2.70
N HIS A 179 -13.85 -17.58 1.80
CA HIS A 179 -14.43 -17.41 0.46
C HIS A 179 -13.44 -17.62 -0.68
N GLU A 180 -12.13 -17.41 -0.47
CA GLU A 180 -11.14 -17.57 -1.54
C GLU A 180 -9.79 -18.13 -1.06
N GLY A 181 -9.42 -19.32 -1.54
CA GLY A 181 -8.02 -19.72 -1.69
C GLY A 181 -7.13 -19.65 -0.45
N ARG A 182 -5.83 -19.46 -0.64
CA ARG A 182 -4.85 -19.10 0.41
C ARG A 182 -4.49 -17.62 0.29
N LEU A 183 -4.15 -16.94 1.37
CA LEU A 183 -3.64 -15.56 1.34
C LEU A 183 -2.13 -15.55 1.46
N LEU A 184 -1.44 -14.85 0.56
CA LEU A 184 -0.04 -14.46 0.74
C LEU A 184 0.01 -12.95 0.97
N SER A 185 0.39 -12.52 2.17
CA SER A 185 0.47 -11.09 2.51
C SER A 185 1.59 -10.77 3.49
N ILE A 186 2.15 -9.56 3.41
CA ILE A 186 3.06 -9.03 4.44
C ILE A 186 2.30 -8.73 5.73
N VAL A 187 1.11 -8.13 5.60
CA VAL A 187 0.23 -7.88 6.74
C VAL A 187 -0.52 -9.16 7.08
N ASP A 188 -0.16 -9.75 8.21
CA ASP A 188 -0.92 -10.87 8.78
C ASP A 188 -2.38 -10.45 9.10
N PRO A 189 -3.39 -11.30 8.85
CA PRO A 189 -4.78 -11.05 9.24
C PRO A 189 -4.98 -10.60 10.70
N ASP A 190 -4.13 -11.04 11.64
CA ASP A 190 -4.21 -10.62 13.05
C ASP A 190 -3.72 -9.18 13.27
N ARG A 191 -2.82 -8.69 12.42
CA ARG A 191 -2.32 -7.30 12.44
C ARG A 191 -3.25 -6.33 11.71
N LEU A 192 -3.98 -6.81 10.71
CA LEU A 192 -4.85 -6.02 9.85
C LEU A 192 -5.80 -5.08 10.63
N PRO A 193 -6.54 -5.53 11.67
CA PRO A 193 -7.43 -4.64 12.41
C PRO A 193 -6.74 -3.43 13.05
N ARG A 194 -5.50 -3.57 13.52
CA ARG A 194 -4.75 -2.47 14.16
C ARG A 194 -4.35 -1.40 13.14
N ILE A 195 -3.93 -1.82 11.96
CA ILE A 195 -3.62 -0.92 10.84
C ILE A 195 -4.89 -0.20 10.39
N LEU A 196 -5.99 -0.93 10.21
CA LEU A 196 -7.26 -0.37 9.73
C LEU A 196 -7.88 0.60 10.74
N GLN A 197 -7.72 0.34 12.04
CA GLN A 197 -8.14 1.27 13.08
C GLN A 197 -7.49 2.65 12.87
N MET A 198 -6.19 2.71 12.62
CA MET A 198 -5.48 3.97 12.38
C MET A 198 -5.81 4.56 10.98
N MET A 199 -5.81 3.71 9.95
CA MET A 199 -6.08 4.12 8.56
C MET A 199 -7.47 4.75 8.38
N LEU A 200 -8.47 4.27 9.13
CA LEU A 200 -9.86 4.69 9.04
C LEU A 200 -10.26 5.71 10.12
N ASP A 201 -9.30 6.26 10.88
CA ASP A 201 -9.54 7.33 11.85
C ASP A 201 -9.44 8.72 11.19
N GLU A 202 -10.45 9.55 11.41
CA GLU A 202 -10.51 10.91 10.84
C GLU A 202 -9.49 11.88 11.44
N ASN A 203 -9.00 11.59 12.65
CA ASN A 203 -7.90 12.32 13.31
C ASN A 203 -6.52 11.83 12.86
N GLU A 204 -6.46 10.75 12.09
CA GLU A 204 -5.23 10.21 11.52
C GLU A 204 -5.29 10.31 9.98
N PHE A 205 -5.55 9.20 9.28
CA PHE A 205 -5.45 9.12 7.82
C PHE A 205 -6.75 9.42 7.07
N LEU A 206 -7.92 9.16 7.66
CA LEU A 206 -9.20 9.24 6.94
C LEU A 206 -9.64 10.69 6.73
N SER A 207 -9.56 11.16 5.49
CA SER A 207 -10.09 12.44 5.03
C SER A 207 -11.49 12.26 4.44
N PRO A 208 -12.34 13.30 4.39
CA PRO A 208 -13.53 13.33 3.54
C PRO A 208 -13.24 13.03 2.06
N HIS A 209 -11.97 13.13 1.64
CA HIS A 209 -11.54 13.01 0.25
C HIS A 209 -10.64 11.79 -0.03
N GLY A 210 -10.46 10.87 0.94
CA GLY A 210 -9.62 9.68 0.79
C GLY A 210 -8.66 9.51 1.98
N LEU A 211 -7.54 8.82 1.78
CA LEU A 211 -6.46 8.67 2.76
C LEU A 211 -5.41 9.75 2.56
N ARG A 212 -5.08 10.46 3.65
CA ARG A 212 -3.96 11.40 3.72
C ARG A 212 -2.63 10.65 3.59
N ALA A 213 -1.63 11.28 2.99
CA ALA A 213 -0.28 10.70 2.91
C ALA A 213 0.46 10.67 4.27
N LEU A 214 0.07 11.55 5.19
CA LEU A 214 0.57 11.61 6.56
C LEU A 214 -0.61 11.76 7.50
N SER A 215 -0.53 11.13 8.66
CA SER A 215 -1.51 11.29 9.72
C SER A 215 -1.67 12.76 10.13
N LYS A 216 -2.93 13.17 10.27
CA LYS A 216 -3.32 14.49 10.78
C LYS A 216 -2.86 14.73 12.22
N SER A 217 -2.63 13.69 13.01
CA SER A 217 -2.17 13.80 14.41
C SER A 217 -0.82 14.53 14.52
N HIS A 218 0.03 14.44 13.49
CA HIS A 218 1.31 15.15 13.43
C HIS A 218 1.19 16.68 13.35
N GLY A 219 0.01 17.23 13.09
CA GLY A 219 -0.22 18.68 13.21
C GLY A 219 -0.21 19.16 14.66
N ALA A 220 -0.74 18.36 15.58
CA ALA A 220 -0.72 18.65 17.02
C ALA A 220 0.54 18.11 17.71
N GLN A 221 1.08 17.00 17.22
CA GLN A 221 2.26 16.32 17.76
C GLN A 221 3.26 15.99 16.65
N PRO A 222 4.01 16.98 16.15
CA PRO A 222 5.01 16.74 15.12
C PRO A 222 6.08 15.76 15.61
N PHE A 223 6.53 14.88 14.71
CA PHE A 223 7.67 14.03 15.00
C PHE A 223 8.97 14.83 14.87
N SER A 224 9.88 14.67 15.83
CA SER A 224 11.19 15.35 15.83
C SER A 224 12.32 14.34 15.96
N LEU A 225 13.33 14.46 15.11
CA LEU A 225 14.53 13.64 15.12
C LEU A 225 15.76 14.52 15.37
N GLN A 226 16.60 14.10 16.33
CA GLN A 226 17.90 14.70 16.56
C GLN A 226 18.98 13.66 16.26
N LEU A 227 19.84 13.94 15.28
CA LEU A 227 20.83 13.00 14.78
C LEU A 227 22.14 13.69 14.41
N GLY A 228 23.23 13.46 15.16
CA GLY A 228 24.54 14.01 14.81
C GLY A 228 24.59 15.55 14.67
N GLY A 229 23.77 16.28 15.43
CA GLY A 229 23.63 17.74 15.33
C GLY A 229 22.62 18.21 14.27
N LEU A 230 22.08 17.32 13.43
CA LEU A 230 20.91 17.58 12.60
C LEU A 230 19.65 17.52 13.47
N THR A 231 18.81 18.55 13.40
CA THR A 231 17.44 18.51 13.93
C THR A 231 16.49 18.59 12.77
N SER A 232 15.58 17.63 12.67
CA SER A 232 14.53 17.61 11.65
C SER A 232 13.17 17.34 12.26
N GLN A 233 12.13 17.87 11.62
CA GLN A 233 10.75 17.76 12.06
C GLN A 233 9.84 17.37 10.90
N VAL A 234 8.84 16.53 11.22
CA VAL A 234 7.75 16.16 10.32
C VAL A 234 6.43 16.52 11.00
N ASP A 235 5.74 17.46 10.39
CA ASP A 235 4.42 17.96 10.77
C ASP A 235 3.38 17.67 9.67
N TYR A 236 2.11 17.92 9.98
CA TYR A 236 1.01 17.75 9.03
C TYR A 236 0.79 19.00 8.17
N GLU A 237 1.03 18.86 6.88
CA GLU A 237 0.85 19.89 5.85
C GLU A 237 -0.19 19.40 4.83
N PRO A 238 -1.48 19.74 4.97
CA PRO A 238 -2.53 19.18 4.11
C PRO A 238 -2.46 19.68 2.65
N GLY A 239 -1.72 20.75 2.37
CA GLY A 239 -1.67 21.42 1.06
C GLY A 239 -0.29 21.41 0.41
N GLU A 240 0.14 22.56 -0.10
CA GLU A 240 1.52 22.76 -0.56
C GLU A 240 2.49 22.68 0.63
N SER A 241 3.71 22.20 0.40
CA SER A 241 4.71 22.17 1.47
C SER A 241 5.14 23.59 1.84
N THR A 242 5.29 23.86 3.13
CA THR A 242 5.84 25.11 3.66
C THR A 242 7.37 25.11 3.70
N SER A 243 8.00 23.98 3.38
CA SER A 243 9.45 23.81 3.34
C SER A 243 9.99 23.66 1.91
N GLY A 244 11.21 24.15 1.68
CA GLY A 244 11.91 23.95 0.41
C GLY A 244 12.62 22.60 0.28
N LEU A 245 12.43 21.68 1.23
CA LEU A 245 13.01 20.34 1.17
C LEU A 245 12.58 19.65 -0.14
N PHE A 246 13.55 19.07 -0.85
CA PHE A 246 13.33 18.37 -2.14
C PHE A 246 12.67 19.23 -3.24
N GLY A 247 12.86 20.55 -3.21
CA GLY A 247 12.40 21.45 -4.27
C GLY A 247 10.95 21.92 -4.13
N GLY A 248 10.24 21.52 -3.06
CA GLY A 248 8.96 22.12 -2.62
C GLY A 248 7.73 21.89 -3.51
N ASN A 249 7.88 21.22 -4.67
CA ASN A 249 6.79 21.10 -5.65
C ASN A 249 5.76 19.99 -5.32
N SER A 250 6.20 18.91 -4.67
CA SER A 250 5.36 17.77 -4.31
C SER A 250 5.36 17.59 -2.79
N ASN A 251 4.18 17.37 -2.20
CA ASN A 251 4.03 17.24 -0.76
C ASN A 251 3.35 15.92 -0.35
N TRP A 252 4.06 15.12 0.44
CA TRP A 252 3.61 13.86 1.02
C TRP A 252 3.28 13.96 2.52
N ARG A 253 3.35 15.16 3.11
CA ARG A 253 3.10 15.40 4.54
C ARG A 253 1.63 15.66 4.88
N GLY A 254 0.71 15.19 4.07
CA GLY A 254 -0.72 15.32 4.37
C GLY A 254 -1.70 15.25 3.20
N PRO A 255 -1.35 15.64 1.96
CA PRO A 255 -2.28 15.59 0.85
C PRO A 255 -2.76 14.17 0.52
N VAL A 256 -3.88 14.08 -0.19
CA VAL A 256 -4.42 12.86 -0.76
C VAL A 256 -3.81 12.63 -2.14
N TRP A 257 -3.27 11.43 -2.35
CA TRP A 257 -2.68 10.99 -3.60
C TRP A 257 -3.42 9.78 -4.15
N PHE A 258 -3.85 9.86 -5.42
CA PHE A 258 -4.63 8.80 -6.07
C PHE A 258 -3.93 7.43 -6.14
N PRO A 259 -2.63 7.29 -6.49
CA PRO A 259 -2.00 5.98 -6.64
C PRO A 259 -2.07 5.13 -5.38
N VAL A 260 -1.65 5.68 -4.24
CA VAL A 260 -1.58 4.95 -2.97
C VAL A 260 -2.97 4.70 -2.38
N ASN A 261 -3.91 5.63 -2.59
CA ASN A 261 -5.31 5.41 -2.24
C ASN A 261 -5.93 4.27 -3.04
N TYR A 262 -5.68 4.25 -4.36
CA TYR A 262 -6.16 3.19 -5.24
C TYR A 262 -5.59 1.83 -4.84
N LEU A 263 -4.29 1.76 -4.53
CA LEU A 263 -3.65 0.53 -4.04
C LEU A 263 -4.20 0.07 -2.68
N ALA A 264 -4.50 1.00 -1.76
CA ALA A 264 -5.16 0.67 -0.50
C ALA A 264 -6.56 0.07 -0.73
N ILE A 265 -7.34 0.62 -1.66
CA ILE A 265 -8.65 0.10 -2.06
C ILE A 265 -8.51 -1.32 -2.66
N GLU A 266 -7.55 -1.55 -3.55
CA GLU A 266 -7.31 -2.88 -4.12
C GLU A 266 -6.87 -3.89 -3.06
N ALA A 267 -6.00 -3.48 -2.12
CA ALA A 267 -5.60 -4.33 -1.01
C ALA A 267 -6.78 -4.73 -0.12
N LEU A 268 -7.64 -3.76 0.26
CA LEU A 268 -8.87 -4.05 1.00
C LEU A 268 -9.78 -5.04 0.26
N ARG A 269 -9.86 -4.94 -1.07
CA ARG A 269 -10.62 -5.88 -1.90
C ARG A 269 -10.00 -7.29 -1.88
N VAL A 270 -8.67 -7.42 -1.92
CA VAL A 270 -7.96 -8.71 -1.75
C VAL A 270 -8.30 -9.33 -0.40
N PHE A 271 -8.12 -8.58 0.70
CA PHE A 271 -8.44 -9.08 2.04
C PHE A 271 -9.93 -9.40 2.18
N SER A 272 -10.83 -8.60 1.60
CA SER A 272 -12.27 -8.87 1.63
C SER A 272 -12.63 -10.19 0.96
N ARG A 273 -12.00 -10.55 -0.18
CA ARG A 273 -12.27 -11.84 -0.83
C ARG A 273 -11.73 -13.02 -0.03
N TYR A 274 -10.62 -12.86 0.68
CA TYR A 274 -10.06 -13.92 1.53
C TYR A 274 -10.88 -14.12 2.82
N LEU A 275 -11.11 -13.03 3.55
CA LEU A 275 -11.69 -13.02 4.90
C LEU A 275 -13.22 -13.06 4.90
N GLY A 276 -13.86 -12.57 3.85
CA GLY A 276 -15.31 -12.51 3.77
C GLY A 276 -15.95 -11.34 4.50
N ASP A 277 -17.28 -11.37 4.51
CA ASP A 277 -18.11 -10.32 5.12
C ASP A 277 -18.24 -10.44 6.65
N GLU A 278 -17.78 -11.55 7.23
CA GLU A 278 -17.74 -11.76 8.69
C GLU A 278 -16.73 -10.82 9.37
N VAL A 279 -15.66 -10.44 8.65
CA VAL A 279 -14.66 -9.49 9.14
C VAL A 279 -15.12 -8.07 8.85
N THR A 280 -15.40 -7.36 9.93
CA THR A 280 -15.80 -5.95 9.89
C THR A 280 -14.79 -5.04 10.56
N VAL A 281 -14.82 -3.76 10.22
CA VAL A 281 -14.04 -2.68 10.84
C VAL A 281 -14.94 -1.48 11.11
N GLU A 282 -14.55 -0.62 12.05
CA GLU A 282 -15.25 0.65 12.21
C GLU A 282 -14.87 1.62 11.10
N LEU A 283 -15.87 2.32 10.55
CA LEU A 283 -15.64 3.37 9.56
C LEU A 283 -16.69 4.50 9.74
N PRO A 284 -16.26 5.70 10.16
CA PRO A 284 -14.93 6.02 10.69
C PRO A 284 -14.59 5.25 11.96
N THR A 285 -13.30 5.10 12.26
CA THR A 285 -12.86 4.55 13.56
C THR A 285 -13.40 5.40 14.71
N GLY A 286 -13.96 4.75 15.74
CA GLY A 286 -14.57 5.43 16.89
C GLY A 286 -16.03 5.83 16.67
N SER A 287 -16.61 5.59 15.49
CA SER A 287 -18.02 5.91 15.18
C SER A 287 -19.01 4.86 15.70
N GLY A 288 -18.54 3.64 16.00
CA GLY A 288 -19.41 2.48 16.27
C GLY A 288 -20.13 1.93 15.03
N GLN A 289 -20.00 2.57 13.86
CA GLN A 289 -20.53 2.04 12.59
C GLN A 289 -19.55 1.03 12.01
N ARG A 290 -20.01 -0.19 11.80
CA ARG A 290 -19.20 -1.31 11.33
C ARG A 290 -19.51 -1.59 9.86
N VAL A 291 -18.48 -1.75 9.05
CA VAL A 291 -18.58 -2.12 7.63
C VAL A 291 -17.66 -3.31 7.34
N THR A 292 -17.95 -4.07 6.29
CA THR A 292 -17.02 -5.11 5.80
C THR A 292 -15.80 -4.45 5.17
N LEU A 293 -14.73 -5.23 4.92
CA LEU A 293 -13.54 -4.71 4.22
C LEU A 293 -13.87 -4.21 2.81
N GLY A 294 -14.76 -4.91 2.09
CA GLY A 294 -15.30 -4.46 0.81
C GLY A 294 -16.09 -3.15 0.93
N GLY A 295 -16.87 -2.99 2.01
CA GLY A 295 -17.56 -1.74 2.33
C GLY A 295 -16.59 -0.58 2.59
N ALA A 296 -15.49 -0.83 3.31
CA ALA A 296 -14.43 0.17 3.51
C ALA A 296 -13.76 0.58 2.18
N ALA A 297 -13.48 -0.38 1.30
CA ALA A 297 -12.94 -0.10 -0.04
C ALA A 297 -13.90 0.75 -0.88
N GLU A 298 -15.20 0.49 -0.78
CA GLU A 298 -16.23 1.23 -1.51
C GLU A 298 -16.39 2.66 -0.98
N GLU A 299 -16.34 2.85 0.33
CA GLU A 299 -16.43 4.17 0.94
C GLU A 299 -15.20 5.04 0.61
N LEU A 300 -14.00 4.47 0.61
CA LEU A 300 -12.80 5.17 0.14
C LEU A 300 -12.90 5.53 -1.35
N SER A 301 -13.41 4.62 -2.18
CA SER A 301 -13.67 4.89 -3.60
C SER A 301 -14.65 6.06 -3.77
N ARG A 302 -15.76 6.05 -3.01
CA ARG A 302 -16.77 7.12 -3.02
C ARG A 302 -16.17 8.47 -2.65
N ARG A 303 -15.33 8.53 -1.61
CA ARG A 303 -14.65 9.76 -1.16
C ARG A 303 -13.73 10.35 -2.23
N LEU A 304 -12.96 9.51 -2.93
CA LEU A 304 -12.09 9.94 -4.02
C LEU A 304 -12.90 10.44 -5.23
N VAL A 305 -13.97 9.75 -5.60
CA VAL A 305 -14.85 10.17 -6.70
C VAL A 305 -15.55 11.49 -6.37
N ALA A 306 -15.98 11.68 -5.12
CA ALA A 306 -16.67 12.88 -4.65
C ALA A 306 -15.83 14.16 -4.78
N ILE A 307 -14.50 14.08 -4.89
CA ILE A 307 -13.62 15.23 -5.18
C ILE A 307 -14.06 15.98 -6.46
N PHE A 308 -14.58 15.23 -7.44
CA PHE A 308 -14.94 15.73 -8.76
C PHE A 308 -16.44 15.97 -8.94
N LEU A 309 -17.26 15.69 -7.93
CA LEU A 309 -18.71 15.84 -8.00
C LEU A 309 -19.15 17.12 -7.30
N ASP A 310 -20.33 17.60 -7.70
CA ASP A 310 -20.99 18.69 -6.99
C ASP A 310 -21.52 18.21 -5.64
N ASP A 311 -21.29 19.04 -4.63
CA ASP A 311 -21.95 18.96 -3.33
C ASP A 311 -23.37 19.56 -3.39
N GLU A 312 -24.01 19.64 -2.23
CA GLU A 312 -25.38 20.19 -2.10
C GLU A 312 -25.49 21.66 -2.52
N ASP A 313 -24.38 22.41 -2.50
CA ASP A 313 -24.32 23.83 -2.89
C ASP A 313 -23.90 24.03 -4.36
N GLY A 314 -23.76 22.94 -5.11
CA GLY A 314 -23.29 22.94 -6.49
C GLY A 314 -21.81 23.31 -6.61
N ARG A 315 -21.00 22.90 -5.63
CA ARG A 315 -19.55 23.17 -5.59
C ARG A 315 -18.77 21.87 -5.61
N ARG A 316 -17.58 21.90 -6.22
CA ARG A 316 -16.68 20.74 -6.31
C ARG A 316 -15.45 20.95 -5.45
N PRO A 317 -15.03 19.96 -4.64
CA PRO A 317 -13.78 20.03 -3.89
C PRO A 317 -12.58 20.35 -4.77
N VAL A 318 -12.46 19.73 -5.97
CA VAL A 318 -11.33 19.92 -6.88
C VAL A 318 -11.04 21.40 -7.22
N PHE A 319 -12.06 22.25 -7.27
CA PHE A 319 -11.90 23.68 -7.57
C PHE A 319 -11.49 24.52 -6.36
N GLY A 320 -11.57 23.97 -5.15
CA GLY A 320 -11.29 24.67 -3.90
C GLY A 320 -12.03 26.00 -3.80
N GLY A 321 -11.28 27.07 -3.47
CA GLY A 321 -11.80 28.42 -3.33
C GLY A 321 -12.01 29.20 -4.64
N SER A 322 -11.82 28.59 -5.82
CA SER A 322 -11.91 29.33 -7.08
C SER A 322 -13.37 29.54 -7.52
N GLU A 323 -13.96 30.67 -7.11
CA GLU A 323 -15.35 31.03 -7.48
C GLU A 323 -15.62 31.01 -8.98
N LYS A 324 -14.59 31.29 -9.79
CA LYS A 324 -14.71 31.25 -11.25
C LYS A 324 -15.04 29.84 -11.73
N PHE A 325 -14.29 28.82 -11.30
CA PHE A 325 -14.60 27.43 -11.67
C PHE A 325 -15.85 26.91 -10.96
N GLN A 326 -16.13 27.37 -9.74
CA GLN A 326 -17.30 26.93 -8.99
C GLN A 326 -18.63 27.44 -9.58
N ARG A 327 -18.66 28.66 -10.16
CA ARG A 327 -19.93 29.32 -10.52
C ARG A 327 -20.09 29.68 -11.99
N ASP A 328 -19.02 29.76 -12.79
CA ASP A 328 -19.13 30.07 -14.22
C ASP A 328 -19.59 28.82 -15.00
N PRO A 329 -20.79 28.82 -15.61
CA PRO A 329 -21.30 27.66 -16.33
C PRO A 329 -20.41 27.20 -17.49
N ALA A 330 -19.58 28.10 -18.05
CA ALA A 330 -18.66 27.74 -19.13
C ALA A 330 -17.42 26.98 -18.65
N LEU A 331 -17.13 27.03 -17.34
CA LEU A 331 -15.91 26.47 -16.74
C LEU A 331 -16.20 25.37 -15.72
N HIS A 332 -17.41 25.31 -15.17
CA HIS A 332 -17.78 24.42 -14.09
C HIS A 332 -17.63 22.93 -14.41
N ASP A 333 -17.85 22.54 -15.66
CA ASP A 333 -17.66 21.14 -16.10
C ASP A 333 -16.27 20.87 -16.71
N LEU A 334 -15.36 21.85 -16.69
CA LEU A 334 -13.98 21.69 -17.16
C LEU A 334 -13.09 21.22 -16.00
N LEU A 335 -13.21 19.93 -15.67
CA LEU A 335 -12.53 19.32 -14.53
C LEU A 335 -11.01 19.16 -14.77
N PRO A 336 -10.14 19.81 -13.98
CA PRO A 336 -8.72 19.56 -14.01
C PRO A 336 -8.37 18.26 -13.27
N PHE A 337 -7.31 17.62 -13.71
CA PHE A 337 -6.76 16.42 -13.07
C PHE A 337 -5.47 16.83 -12.39
N HIS A 338 -5.54 17.00 -11.08
CA HIS A 338 -4.42 17.49 -10.29
C HIS A 338 -3.46 16.39 -9.88
N GLU A 339 -2.22 16.75 -9.58
CA GLU A 339 -1.17 15.83 -9.12
C GLU A 339 -1.54 15.20 -7.77
N TYR A 340 -2.06 16.02 -6.85
CA TYR A 340 -2.55 15.63 -5.54
C TYR A 340 -3.64 16.58 -5.06
N PHE A 341 -4.28 16.25 -3.95
CA PHE A 341 -5.45 16.97 -3.43
C PHE A 341 -5.26 17.33 -1.97
N HIS A 342 -5.73 18.50 -1.57
CA HIS A 342 -5.60 18.98 -0.21
C HIS A 342 -6.23 18.00 0.79
N GLY A 343 -5.46 17.58 1.80
CA GLY A 343 -5.82 16.51 2.73
C GLY A 343 -7.11 16.75 3.52
N ASP A 344 -7.52 18.01 3.69
CA ASP A 344 -8.73 18.36 4.45
C ASP A 344 -9.87 18.94 3.60
N THR A 345 -9.61 19.40 2.37
CA THR A 345 -10.62 20.16 1.57
C THR A 345 -10.82 19.60 0.17
N GLY A 346 -9.97 18.68 -0.27
CA GLY A 346 -10.06 18.08 -1.60
C GLY A 346 -9.70 19.03 -2.75
N MET A 347 -9.19 20.24 -2.45
CA MET A 347 -8.72 21.19 -3.46
C MET A 347 -7.60 20.57 -4.28
N GLY A 348 -7.70 20.65 -5.61
CA GLY A 348 -6.65 20.20 -6.51
C GLY A 348 -5.38 21.05 -6.40
N LEU A 349 -4.22 20.39 -6.32
CA LEU A 349 -2.90 20.99 -6.14
C LEU A 349 -1.88 20.42 -7.14
N GLY A 350 -0.73 21.08 -7.26
CA GLY A 350 0.30 20.70 -8.23
C GLY A 350 -0.17 20.81 -9.70
N ALA A 351 0.44 20.03 -10.59
CA ALA A 351 0.12 20.08 -12.02
C ALA A 351 -1.36 19.72 -12.30
N SER A 352 -2.09 20.56 -13.03
CA SER A 352 -3.55 20.45 -13.22
C SER A 352 -4.02 19.64 -14.45
N HIS A 353 -3.09 19.14 -15.26
CA HIS A 353 -3.34 18.28 -16.42
C HIS A 353 -2.66 16.92 -16.25
N GLN A 354 -2.70 16.42 -15.02
CA GLN A 354 -2.11 15.18 -14.56
C GLN A 354 -3.11 14.03 -14.73
N THR A 355 -3.63 13.85 -15.96
CA THR A 355 -4.32 12.61 -16.38
C THR A 355 -3.34 11.42 -16.52
N GLY A 356 -2.26 11.44 -15.72
CA GLY A 356 -1.45 10.29 -15.37
C GLY A 356 -2.18 9.48 -14.30
N TRP A 357 -1.68 9.48 -13.07
CA TRP A 357 -2.28 8.64 -12.03
C TRP A 357 -3.66 9.11 -11.56
N THR A 358 -4.00 10.39 -11.65
CA THR A 358 -5.34 10.86 -11.24
C THR A 358 -6.44 10.34 -12.18
N GLY A 359 -6.06 9.89 -13.39
CA GLY A 359 -6.94 9.16 -14.29
C GLY A 359 -7.51 7.85 -13.71
N LEU A 360 -6.91 7.29 -12.66
CA LEU A 360 -7.41 6.11 -11.94
C LEU A 360 -8.84 6.31 -11.40
N VAL A 361 -9.30 7.55 -11.21
CA VAL A 361 -10.69 7.84 -10.84
C VAL A 361 -11.70 7.22 -11.81
N ALA A 362 -11.36 7.08 -13.10
CA ALA A 362 -12.25 6.47 -14.09
C ALA A 362 -12.51 5.00 -13.78
N ASP A 363 -11.49 4.24 -13.36
CA ASP A 363 -11.67 2.85 -12.93
C ASP A 363 -12.52 2.78 -11.66
N LEU A 364 -12.27 3.65 -10.68
CA LEU A 364 -13.08 3.74 -9.47
C LEU A 364 -14.55 3.96 -9.79
N ILE A 365 -14.88 4.87 -10.71
CA ILE A 365 -16.27 5.13 -11.15
C ILE A 365 -16.87 3.89 -11.84
N VAL A 366 -16.13 3.21 -12.72
CA VAL A 366 -16.63 2.05 -13.46
C VAL A 366 -16.89 0.86 -12.53
N ARG A 367 -16.09 0.71 -11.49
CA ARG A 367 -16.23 -0.37 -10.50
C ARG A 367 -17.16 -0.01 -9.34
N HIS A 368 -17.42 1.27 -9.11
CA HIS A 368 -18.38 1.74 -8.12
C HIS A 368 -19.75 1.09 -8.36
N GLY A 369 -20.31 0.44 -7.35
CA GLY A 369 -21.58 -0.29 -7.47
C GLY A 369 -21.57 -1.58 -8.30
N ARG A 370 -20.41 -2.06 -8.77
CA ARG A 370 -20.29 -3.42 -9.32
C ARG A 370 -19.89 -4.39 -8.20
N THR A 371 -20.72 -5.39 -7.92
CA THR A 371 -20.27 -6.58 -7.19
C THR A 371 -19.13 -7.20 -7.99
N TYR A 372 -17.94 -7.30 -7.40
CA TYR A 372 -16.80 -7.94 -8.06
C TYR A 372 -17.21 -9.34 -8.52
N PRO A 373 -17.11 -9.67 -9.82
CA PRO A 373 -17.22 -11.05 -10.22
C PRO A 373 -16.10 -11.84 -9.51
N PRO A 374 -16.34 -13.10 -9.12
CA PRO A 374 -15.28 -13.94 -8.63
C PRO A 374 -14.19 -14.04 -9.70
N ASP A 375 -12.92 -14.14 -9.27
CA ASP A 375 -11.76 -14.26 -10.16
C ASP A 375 -12.04 -15.33 -11.24
N PRO A 376 -11.85 -15.07 -12.54
CA PRO A 376 -11.99 -16.09 -13.59
C PRO A 376 -11.15 -17.36 -13.35
N SER A 377 -10.17 -17.35 -12.44
CA SER A 377 -9.49 -18.57 -11.96
C SER A 377 -10.41 -19.53 -11.19
N THR A 378 -11.59 -19.08 -10.75
CA THR A 378 -12.61 -19.85 -10.02
C THR A 378 -13.73 -20.41 -10.90
N GLU A 379 -13.73 -20.16 -12.22
CA GLU A 379 -14.68 -20.83 -13.11
C GLU A 379 -14.39 -22.34 -13.17
N GLU A 380 -15.18 -23.11 -12.42
CA GLU A 380 -15.42 -24.51 -12.74
C GLU A 380 -15.93 -24.57 -14.18
N LYS A 381 -15.13 -25.17 -15.07
CA LYS A 381 -15.63 -25.53 -16.39
C LYS A 381 -16.80 -26.49 -16.20
N GLY A 382 -18.00 -25.94 -16.34
CA GLY A 382 -19.25 -26.69 -16.37
C GLY A 382 -19.16 -27.85 -17.36
N THR A 383 -19.63 -28.99 -16.87
CA THR A 383 -19.93 -30.28 -17.52
C THR A 383 -19.98 -30.28 -19.06
N PRO A 384 -19.35 -31.26 -19.74
CA PRO A 384 -19.52 -31.41 -21.18
C PRO A 384 -20.97 -31.75 -21.50
N ASN A 385 -21.59 -30.95 -22.37
CA ASN A 385 -22.90 -31.24 -22.94
C ASN A 385 -22.91 -32.64 -23.56
N ARG A 386 -23.97 -33.39 -23.22
CA ARG A 386 -24.35 -34.66 -23.88
C ARG A 386 -24.76 -34.45 -25.32
#